data_AF-A0A914FXD8-F1
#
_entry.id   AF-A0A914FXD8-F1
#
_cell.length_a   1.000
_cell.length_b   1.000
_cell.length_c   1.000
_cell.angle_alpha   90.00
_cell.angle_beta   90.00
_cell.angle_gamma   90.00
#
_symmetry.space_group_name_H-M   'P 1'
#
loop_
_entity.id
_entity.type
_entity.pdbx_description
1 polymer ?
#
loop_
_entity_poly.entity_id
_entity_poly.type
_entity_poly.pdbx_seq_one_letter_code
_entity_poly.pdbx_strand_id
1 'polypeptide(L)'
;MEEEDRIDEVLPLSTMYAILEECHAKKSKELVCVDYYLAAAIDGFDVLKKVADNWATTEDLTVEESKTLKNDLKMGHEYLQTDFSIHLQQHTEVISHCIQYALGDPDNKDFTNECEQHLTVCPQCEALTKTLNELKNRIDKKVSICKIESCDELDDLEIKQIETDYAVFNIFELRSHIVRSKLSDMERAKDISELDETKAYITLDWAHKLLPTKYRETQKDFFGKDGMSYHISHVQTVKDGDFIDYSFVHIIENNKQVKF
;
A
#
# COMPACT_ATOMS: atom_id res chain seq x y z
N MET A 1 32.50 -6.71 -47.82
CA MET A 1 32.49 -8.15 -47.53
C MET A 1 32.59 -8.29 -46.03
N GLU A 2 31.56 -8.64 -45.27
CA GLU A 2 30.12 -8.85 -45.44
C GLU A 2 29.64 -8.75 -43.98
N GLU A 3 28.67 -7.88 -43.70
CA GLU A 3 28.00 -7.83 -42.40
C GLU A 3 27.12 -9.08 -42.30
N GLU A 4 27.48 -10.02 -41.42
CA GLU A 4 26.60 -11.13 -41.05
C GLU A 4 25.49 -10.60 -40.14
N ASP A 5 24.33 -10.36 -40.72
CA ASP A 5 23.05 -10.17 -40.02
C ASP A 5 22.78 -11.39 -39.11
N ARG A 6 22.96 -11.21 -37.78
CA ARG A 6 22.35 -12.11 -36.79
C ARG A 6 20.86 -11.82 -36.72
N ILE A 7 20.11 -12.52 -37.57
CA ILE A 7 18.67 -12.63 -37.41
C ILE A 7 18.45 -13.49 -36.16
N ASP A 8 18.03 -12.87 -35.05
CA ASP A 8 17.52 -13.59 -33.90
C ASP A 8 16.46 -14.59 -34.40
N GLU A 9 16.69 -15.88 -34.16
CA GLU A 9 15.76 -16.95 -34.55
C GLU A 9 14.46 -16.81 -33.74
N VAL A 10 13.54 -15.98 -34.25
CA VAL A 10 12.20 -15.87 -33.70
C VAL A 10 11.50 -17.20 -33.95
N LEU A 11 10.95 -17.79 -32.88
CA LEU A 11 10.21 -19.04 -32.94
C LEU A 11 9.13 -18.98 -34.04
N PRO A 12 8.99 -20.03 -34.86
CA PRO A 12 7.93 -20.10 -35.86
C PRO A 12 6.56 -19.91 -35.22
N LEU A 13 5.67 -19.19 -35.92
CA LEU A 13 4.34 -18.85 -35.42
C LEU A 13 3.53 -20.10 -34.98
N SER A 14 3.70 -21.22 -35.68
CA SER A 14 3.09 -22.51 -35.33
C SER A 14 3.57 -23.04 -33.98
N THR A 15 4.86 -22.89 -33.67
CA THR A 15 5.45 -23.28 -32.39
C THR A 15 4.94 -22.39 -31.27
N MET A 16 4.82 -21.08 -31.50
CA MET A 16 4.23 -20.15 -30.53
C MET A 16 2.78 -20.51 -30.21
N TYR A 17 1.96 -20.84 -31.22
CA TYR A 17 0.58 -21.26 -31.00
C TYR A 17 0.47 -22.58 -30.27
N ALA A 18 1.32 -23.57 -30.60
CA ALA A 18 1.36 -24.84 -29.87
C ALA A 18 1.75 -24.64 -28.39
N ILE A 19 2.70 -23.74 -28.11
CA ILE A 19 3.05 -23.37 -26.73
C ILE A 19 1.87 -22.72 -26.01
N LEU A 20 1.16 -21.78 -26.64
CA LEU A 20 -0.02 -21.13 -26.03
C LEU A 20 -1.19 -22.09 -25.82
N GLU A 21 -1.32 -23.12 -26.67
CA GLU A 21 -2.36 -24.14 -26.59
C GLU A 21 -2.13 -25.09 -25.40
N GLU A 22 -0.88 -25.49 -25.15
CA GLU A 22 -0.49 -26.32 -24.00
C GLU A 22 -0.30 -25.50 -22.70
N CYS A 23 0.17 -24.26 -22.79
CA CYS A 23 0.30 -23.33 -21.68
C CYS A 23 -0.99 -22.54 -21.47
N HIS A 24 -2.07 -23.23 -21.09
CA HIS A 24 -3.29 -22.55 -20.63
C HIS A 24 -2.94 -21.51 -19.57
N ALA A 25 -3.38 -20.27 -19.80
CA ALA A 25 -3.19 -19.17 -18.85
C ALA A 25 -3.76 -19.57 -17.49
N LYS A 26 -2.87 -20.02 -16.60
CA LYS A 26 -3.22 -20.29 -15.22
C LYS A 26 -3.59 -18.93 -14.65
N LYS A 27 -4.85 -18.72 -14.25
CA LYS A 27 -5.22 -17.53 -13.48
C LYS A 27 -4.20 -17.44 -12.36
N SER A 28 -3.37 -16.40 -12.38
CA SER A 28 -2.40 -16.17 -11.33
C SER A 28 -3.21 -16.09 -10.05
N LYS A 29 -3.14 -17.13 -9.22
CA LYS A 29 -3.36 -16.99 -7.79
C LYS A 29 -2.06 -16.47 -7.23
N GLU A 30 -1.61 -15.32 -7.74
CA GLU A 30 -0.68 -14.50 -6.99
C GLU A 30 -1.36 -14.31 -5.64
N LEU A 31 -0.69 -14.79 -4.61
CA LEU A 31 -0.95 -14.31 -3.26
C LEU A 31 -0.68 -12.82 -3.36
N VAL A 32 -1.75 -12.05 -3.58
CA VAL A 32 -1.73 -10.59 -3.60
C VAL A 32 -0.86 -10.21 -2.41
N CYS A 33 0.24 -9.49 -2.67
CA CYS A 33 1.01 -8.90 -1.60
C CYS A 33 -0.01 -8.06 -0.82
N VAL A 34 -0.41 -8.54 0.35
CA VAL A 34 -1.52 -7.93 1.08
C VAL A 34 -0.94 -6.64 1.62
N ASP A 35 -1.20 -5.54 0.91
CA ASP A 35 -0.95 -4.21 1.45
C ASP A 35 -1.91 -4.04 2.63
N TYR A 36 -1.38 -4.30 3.83
CA TYR A 36 -2.14 -4.24 5.07
C TYR A 36 -2.67 -2.82 5.34
N TYR A 37 -1.98 -1.77 4.87
CA TYR A 37 -2.47 -0.41 4.99
C TYR A 37 -3.69 -0.19 4.11
N LEU A 38 -3.65 -0.66 2.86
CA LEU A 38 -4.78 -0.60 1.95
C LEU A 38 -5.98 -1.39 2.49
N ALA A 39 -5.75 -2.62 2.96
CA ALA A 39 -6.81 -3.44 3.54
C ALA A 39 -7.45 -2.78 4.77
N ALA A 40 -6.64 -2.30 5.71
CA ALA A 40 -7.12 -1.64 6.93
C ALA A 40 -7.88 -0.34 6.62
N ALA A 41 -7.46 0.42 5.61
CA ALA A 41 -8.15 1.63 5.18
C ALA A 41 -9.47 1.32 4.47
N ILE A 42 -9.54 0.27 3.63
CA ILE A 42 -10.81 -0.18 3.01
C ILE A 42 -11.82 -0.54 4.10
N ASP A 43 -11.39 -1.34 5.09
CA ASP A 43 -12.21 -1.69 6.24
C ASP A 43 -12.64 -0.43 7.00
N GLY A 44 -11.73 0.54 7.18
CA GLY A 44 -12.01 1.84 7.79
C GLY A 44 -13.09 2.64 7.03
N PHE A 45 -12.97 2.76 5.70
CA PHE A 45 -13.99 3.43 4.88
C PHE A 45 -15.36 2.74 4.99
N ASP A 46 -15.39 1.42 5.08
CA ASP A 46 -16.64 0.67 5.21
C ASP A 46 -17.26 0.81 6.61
N VAL A 47 -16.45 0.87 7.67
CA VAL A 47 -16.92 1.24 9.03
C VAL A 47 -17.55 2.62 9.02
N LEU A 48 -16.90 3.63 8.43
CA LEU A 48 -17.42 5.00 8.38
C LEU A 48 -18.72 5.12 7.58
N LYS A 49 -18.86 4.38 6.47
CA LYS A 49 -20.13 4.30 5.72
C LYS A 49 -21.25 3.70 6.58
N LYS A 50 -20.97 2.62 7.33
CA LYS A 50 -21.95 2.01 8.26
C LYS A 50 -22.34 2.96 9.38
N VAL A 51 -21.39 3.73 9.92
CA VAL A 51 -21.68 4.77 10.93
C VAL A 51 -22.64 5.82 10.36
N ALA A 52 -22.39 6.29 9.14
CA ALA A 52 -23.28 7.24 8.46
C ALA A 52 -24.68 6.66 8.18
N ASP A 53 -24.80 5.36 7.89
CA ASP A 53 -26.09 4.67 7.70
C ASP A 53 -26.86 4.51 9.02
N ASN A 54 -26.16 4.16 10.10
CA ASN A 54 -26.76 4.01 11.42
C ASN A 54 -27.35 5.34 11.90
N TRP A 55 -26.64 6.45 11.70
CA TRP A 55 -27.12 7.79 12.07
C TRP A 55 -28.30 8.29 11.25
N ALA A 56 -28.45 7.83 10.00
CA ALA A 56 -29.66 8.10 9.22
C ALA A 56 -30.91 7.40 9.81
N THR A 57 -30.69 6.32 10.56
CA THR A 57 -31.77 5.52 11.17
C THR A 57 -32.15 6.04 12.56
N THR A 58 -31.20 6.65 13.29
CA THR A 58 -31.40 7.18 14.64
C THR A 58 -31.78 8.67 14.68
N GLU A 59 -32.22 9.24 13.55
CA GLU A 59 -32.59 10.66 13.37
C GLU A 59 -31.47 11.69 13.59
N ASP A 60 -30.20 11.25 13.70
CA ASP A 60 -29.03 12.14 13.83
C ASP A 60 -28.58 12.75 12.48
N LEU A 61 -29.01 12.14 11.38
CA LEU A 61 -28.75 12.56 10.00
C LEU A 61 -30.03 12.43 9.18
N THR A 62 -30.21 13.35 8.24
CA THR A 62 -31.15 13.12 7.15
C THR A 62 -30.61 12.04 6.22
N VAL A 63 -31.51 11.34 5.53
CA VAL A 63 -31.15 10.34 4.51
C VAL A 63 -30.30 10.96 3.38
N GLU A 64 -30.51 12.24 3.09
CA GLU A 64 -29.74 12.98 2.09
C GLU A 64 -28.31 13.27 2.57
N GLU A 65 -28.13 13.75 3.80
CA GLU A 65 -26.79 13.98 4.37
C GLU A 65 -25.99 12.67 4.48
N SER A 66 -26.62 11.57 4.90
CA SER A 66 -25.97 10.26 4.95
C SER A 66 -25.51 9.79 3.56
N LYS A 67 -26.33 10.01 2.51
CA LYS A 67 -25.93 9.73 1.13
C LYS A 67 -24.75 10.59 0.68
N THR A 68 -24.76 11.88 1.01
CA THR A 68 -23.67 12.81 0.68
C THR A 68 -22.37 12.36 1.36
N LEU A 69 -22.38 12.10 2.66
CA LEU A 69 -21.20 11.62 3.40
C LEU A 69 -20.63 10.33 2.81
N LYS A 70 -21.50 9.36 2.45
CA LYS A 70 -21.03 8.11 1.83
C LYS A 70 -20.43 8.34 0.44
N ASN A 71 -20.99 9.26 -0.34
CA ASN A 71 -20.41 9.62 -1.63
C ASN A 71 -19.06 10.31 -1.46
N ASP A 72 -18.92 11.21 -0.48
CA ASP A 72 -17.67 11.90 -0.18
C ASP A 72 -16.59 10.91 0.29
N LEU A 73 -16.94 9.97 1.16
CA LEU A 73 -16.06 8.87 1.57
C LEU A 73 -15.63 8.01 0.38
N LYS A 74 -16.55 7.72 -0.56
CA LYS A 74 -16.23 6.98 -1.77
C LYS A 74 -15.27 7.76 -2.67
N MET A 75 -15.52 9.05 -2.90
CA MET A 75 -14.65 9.92 -3.70
C MET A 75 -13.27 10.03 -3.06
N GLY A 76 -13.19 10.17 -1.74
CA GLY A 76 -11.94 10.20 -1.00
C GLY A 76 -11.15 8.89 -1.08
N HIS A 77 -11.84 7.75 -1.01
CA HIS A 77 -11.24 6.44 -1.20
C HIS A 77 -10.65 6.26 -2.61
N GLU A 78 -11.43 6.58 -3.65
CA GLU A 78 -10.98 6.51 -5.05
C GLU A 78 -9.80 7.45 -5.30
N TYR A 79 -9.83 8.66 -4.73
CA TYR A 79 -8.75 9.63 -4.80
C TYR A 79 -7.45 9.13 -4.18
N LEU A 80 -7.50 8.52 -2.98
CA LEU A 80 -6.31 7.95 -2.34
C LEU A 80 -5.72 6.80 -3.16
N GLN A 81 -6.55 5.98 -3.80
CA GLN A 81 -6.08 4.85 -4.61
C GLN A 81 -5.45 5.24 -5.94
N THR A 82 -5.80 6.40 -6.49
CA THR A 82 -5.45 6.77 -7.87
C THR A 82 -4.64 8.06 -7.92
N ASP A 83 -5.30 9.21 -7.80
CA ASP A 83 -4.73 10.52 -8.09
C ASP A 83 -3.73 10.99 -7.03
N PHE A 84 -3.93 10.62 -5.76
CA PHE A 84 -3.11 11.15 -4.67
C PHE A 84 -1.61 10.89 -4.90
N SER A 85 -1.23 9.68 -5.32
CA SER A 85 0.17 9.32 -5.61
C SER A 85 0.77 10.08 -6.82
N ILE A 86 -0.08 10.51 -7.76
CA ILE A 86 0.31 11.28 -8.94
C ILE A 86 0.59 12.73 -8.54
N HIS A 87 -0.21 13.28 -7.63
CA HIS A 87 -0.05 14.65 -7.15
C HIS A 87 1.17 14.85 -6.25
N LEU A 88 1.69 13.78 -5.63
CA LEU A 88 2.85 13.86 -4.76
C LEU A 88 4.13 14.25 -5.52
N GLN A 89 4.84 15.23 -4.97
CA GLN A 89 6.11 15.75 -5.49
C GLN A 89 7.11 15.95 -4.35
N GLN A 90 8.40 15.93 -4.67
CA GLN A 90 9.46 16.17 -3.68
C GLN A 90 9.21 17.48 -2.92
N HIS A 91 8.89 18.54 -3.67
CA HIS A 91 8.49 19.84 -3.15
C HIS A 91 7.37 20.44 -4.03
N THR A 92 6.38 21.07 -3.41
CA THR A 92 5.27 21.75 -4.10
C THR A 92 4.62 22.78 -3.18
N GLU A 93 3.98 23.81 -3.75
CA GLU A 93 3.25 24.84 -2.99
C GLU A 93 2.01 24.29 -2.28
N VAL A 94 1.56 23.08 -2.64
CA VAL A 94 0.40 22.40 -2.04
C VAL A 94 0.86 21.57 -0.84
N ILE A 95 0.49 22.00 0.36
CA ILE A 95 0.97 21.38 1.61
C ILE A 95 0.70 19.87 1.70
N SER A 96 -0.46 19.44 1.20
CA SER A 96 -0.90 18.04 1.27
C SER A 96 -0.16 17.11 0.31
N HIS A 97 0.61 17.66 -0.64
CA HIS A 97 1.29 16.95 -1.71
C HIS A 97 2.82 17.02 -1.64
N CYS A 98 3.36 17.81 -0.71
CA CYS A 98 4.79 17.99 -0.53
C CYS A 98 5.37 16.86 0.33
N ILE A 99 6.20 16.00 -0.26
CA ILE A 99 6.82 14.86 0.41
C ILE A 99 7.82 15.33 1.48
N GLN A 100 8.67 16.32 1.15
CA GLN A 100 9.66 16.86 2.09
C GLN A 100 9.02 17.42 3.37
N TYR A 101 7.87 18.09 3.22
CA TYR A 101 7.10 18.57 4.36
C TYR A 101 6.45 17.42 5.14
N ALA A 102 5.82 16.48 4.45
CA ALA A 102 5.11 15.38 5.08
C ALA A 102 6.02 14.42 5.88
N LEU A 103 7.29 14.27 5.46
CA LEU A 103 8.26 13.35 6.08
C LEU A 103 9.37 14.07 6.87
N GLY A 104 9.38 15.40 6.88
CA GLY A 104 10.35 16.18 7.64
C GLY A 104 10.05 16.14 9.13
N ASP A 105 11.10 16.00 9.95
CA ASP A 105 10.99 16.09 11.41
C ASP A 105 11.55 17.45 11.88
N PRO A 106 10.72 18.37 12.41
CA PRO A 106 11.19 19.68 12.88
C PRO A 106 12.07 19.58 14.13
N ASP A 107 11.97 18.49 14.90
CA ASP A 107 12.69 18.32 16.16
C ASP A 107 14.04 17.60 15.98
N ASN A 108 14.24 16.92 14.85
CA ASN A 108 15.47 16.21 14.54
C ASN A 108 16.26 16.85 13.40
N LYS A 109 17.41 17.45 13.74
CA LYS A 109 18.30 18.14 12.79
C LYS A 109 18.81 17.27 11.62
N ASP A 110 18.87 15.96 11.80
CA ASP A 110 19.31 15.04 10.74
C ASP A 110 18.18 14.74 9.74
N PHE A 111 16.92 15.03 10.11
CA PHE A 111 15.72 14.83 9.30
C PHE A 111 14.92 16.13 9.10
N THR A 112 15.46 17.27 9.50
CA THR A 112 14.87 18.58 9.20
C THR A 112 15.01 18.86 7.71
N ASN A 113 13.88 18.91 7.01
CA ASN A 113 13.83 19.42 5.65
C ASN A 113 13.43 20.90 5.68
N GLU A 114 14.26 21.77 5.12
CA GLU A 114 13.88 23.17 4.89
C GLU A 114 12.86 23.22 3.75
N CYS A 115 11.58 23.22 4.10
CA CYS A 115 10.49 23.35 3.15
C CYS A 115 9.90 24.76 3.26
N GLU A 116 10.08 25.57 2.22
CA GLU A 116 9.50 26.91 2.14
C GLU A 116 7.97 26.88 1.97
N GLN A 117 7.36 28.07 2.01
CA GLN A 117 5.94 28.32 2.22
C GLN A 117 4.99 27.46 1.35
N HIS A 118 4.02 26.82 2.00
CA HIS A 118 2.90 26.16 1.33
C HIS A 118 1.69 27.10 1.34
N LEU A 119 1.39 27.70 0.19
CA LEU A 119 0.34 28.72 0.08
C LEU A 119 -0.99 28.16 -0.42
N THR A 120 -1.01 26.90 -0.86
CA THR A 120 -2.16 26.30 -1.52
C THR A 120 -2.63 25.02 -0.82
N VAL A 121 -3.94 24.78 -0.91
CA VAL A 121 -4.61 23.61 -0.32
C VAL A 121 -5.29 22.83 -1.44
N CYS A 122 -5.07 21.52 -1.50
CA CYS A 122 -5.75 20.67 -2.46
C CYS A 122 -7.22 20.48 -2.06
N PRO A 123 -8.19 20.78 -2.94
CA PRO A 123 -9.61 20.63 -2.63
C PRO A 123 -10.01 19.19 -2.29
N GLN A 124 -9.43 18.18 -2.97
CA GLN A 124 -9.75 16.77 -2.72
C GLN A 124 -9.19 16.28 -1.36
N CYS A 125 -7.94 16.66 -1.03
CA CYS A 125 -7.36 16.35 0.27
C CYS A 125 -8.14 17.03 1.41
N GLU A 126 -8.54 18.28 1.21
CA GLU A 126 -9.32 19.04 2.17
C GLU A 126 -10.72 18.45 2.34
N ALA A 127 -11.39 18.10 1.24
CA ALA A 127 -12.71 17.47 1.27
C ALA A 127 -12.70 16.18 2.09
N LEU A 128 -11.77 15.26 1.80
CA LEU A 128 -11.63 14.02 2.58
C LEU A 128 -11.38 14.32 4.07
N THR A 129 -10.44 15.23 4.37
CA THR A 129 -10.12 15.60 5.77
C THR A 129 -11.35 16.18 6.48
N LYS A 130 -12.13 17.02 5.81
CA LYS A 130 -13.38 17.59 6.33
C LYS A 130 -14.41 16.50 6.61
N THR A 131 -14.65 15.59 5.66
CA THR A 131 -15.61 14.48 5.84
C THR A 131 -15.24 13.59 7.02
N LEU A 132 -13.95 13.22 7.15
CA LEU A 132 -13.48 12.40 8.28
C LEU A 132 -13.65 13.13 9.63
N ASN A 133 -13.27 14.40 9.69
CA ASN A 133 -13.42 15.21 10.90
C ASN A 133 -14.89 15.46 11.24
N GLU A 134 -15.77 15.60 10.26
CA GLU A 134 -17.20 15.77 10.48
C GLU A 134 -17.79 14.53 11.17
N LEU A 135 -17.47 13.33 10.67
CA LEU A 135 -17.92 12.08 11.30
C LEU A 135 -17.38 11.96 12.73
N LYS A 136 -16.09 12.20 12.93
CA LYS A 136 -15.46 12.16 14.26
C LYS A 136 -16.10 13.15 15.25
N ASN A 137 -16.25 14.41 14.84
CA ASN A 137 -16.83 15.44 15.70
C ASN A 137 -18.29 15.15 16.07
N ARG A 138 -19.06 14.53 15.17
CA ARG A 138 -20.45 14.13 15.43
C ARG A 138 -20.52 13.04 16.52
N ILE A 139 -19.69 11.99 16.43
CA ILE A 139 -19.67 10.95 17.46
C ILE A 139 -19.17 11.49 18.80
N ASP A 140 -18.11 12.31 18.79
CA ASP A 140 -17.53 12.91 20.00
C ASP A 140 -18.55 13.77 20.74
N LYS A 141 -19.32 14.57 20.00
CA LYS A 141 -20.39 15.39 20.55
C LYS A 141 -21.50 14.51 21.15
N LYS A 142 -21.89 13.44 20.49
CA LYS A 142 -22.96 12.54 20.96
C LYS A 142 -22.55 11.80 22.23
N VAL A 143 -21.33 11.26 22.28
CA VAL A 143 -20.75 10.66 23.49
C VAL A 143 -20.72 11.68 24.63
N SER A 144 -20.27 12.91 24.36
CA SER A 144 -20.20 13.97 25.37
C SER A 144 -21.57 14.32 25.96
N ILE A 145 -22.60 14.39 25.12
CA ILE A 145 -23.98 14.65 25.58
C ILE A 145 -24.49 13.48 26.42
N CYS A 146 -24.35 12.23 25.94
CA CYS A 146 -24.79 11.06 26.67
C CYS A 146 -24.09 10.91 28.04
N LYS A 147 -22.81 11.30 28.15
CA LYS A 147 -22.09 11.34 29.45
C LYS A 147 -22.72 12.31 30.45
N ILE A 148 -23.19 13.46 29.97
CA ILE A 148 -23.85 14.48 30.81
C ILE A 148 -25.25 14.01 31.22
N GLU A 149 -25.98 13.44 30.26
CA GLU A 149 -27.37 12.98 30.45
C GLU A 149 -27.47 11.62 31.13
N SER A 150 -26.34 10.92 31.33
CA SER A 150 -26.26 9.56 31.86
C SER A 150 -27.17 8.59 31.10
N CYS A 151 -27.06 8.57 29.78
CA CYS A 151 -27.88 7.72 28.93
C CYS A 151 -27.47 6.24 29.01
N ASP A 152 -28.42 5.31 28.87
CA ASP A 152 -28.17 3.86 28.97
C ASP A 152 -27.30 3.32 27.82
N GLU A 153 -27.20 4.05 26.71
CA GLU A 153 -26.46 3.66 25.50
C GLU A 153 -24.99 4.11 25.50
N LEU A 154 -24.47 4.61 26.64
CA LEU A 154 -23.13 5.20 26.69
C LEU A 154 -22.03 4.25 26.23
N ASP A 155 -22.03 3.00 26.71
CA ASP A 155 -21.02 2.00 26.37
C ASP A 155 -21.00 1.71 24.86
N ASP A 156 -22.19 1.59 24.24
CA ASP A 156 -22.32 1.37 22.80
C ASP A 156 -21.82 2.57 21.98
N LEU A 157 -22.04 3.79 22.47
CA LEU A 157 -21.54 5.02 21.84
C LEU A 157 -20.02 5.15 21.97
N GLU A 158 -19.44 4.76 23.11
CA GLU A 158 -17.99 4.76 23.31
C GLU A 158 -17.30 3.72 22.42
N ILE A 159 -17.88 2.53 22.24
CA ILE A 159 -17.37 1.54 21.28
C ILE A 159 -17.38 2.12 19.86
N LYS A 160 -18.49 2.73 19.44
CA LYS A 160 -18.59 3.38 18.11
C LYS A 160 -17.61 4.53 17.94
N GLN A 161 -17.33 5.29 18.99
CA GLN A 161 -16.31 6.34 18.98
C GLN A 161 -14.92 5.76 18.71
N ILE A 162 -14.55 4.70 19.44
CA ILE A 162 -13.26 4.01 19.25
C ILE A 162 -13.16 3.42 17.83
N GLU A 163 -14.22 2.78 17.33
CA GLU A 163 -14.26 2.26 15.96
C GLU A 163 -14.10 3.35 14.90
N THR A 164 -14.77 4.49 15.10
CA THR A 164 -14.68 5.66 14.20
C THR A 164 -13.26 6.24 14.23
N ASP A 165 -12.68 6.40 15.41
CA ASP A 165 -11.31 6.90 15.58
C ASP A 165 -10.28 5.99 14.91
N TYR A 166 -10.43 4.67 15.09
CA TYR A 166 -9.55 3.69 14.48
C TYR A 166 -9.69 3.65 12.95
N ALA A 167 -10.91 3.78 12.44
CA ALA A 167 -11.17 3.86 11.00
C ALA A 167 -10.53 5.12 10.37
N VAL A 168 -10.67 6.28 11.01
CA VAL A 168 -10.04 7.53 10.58
C VAL A 168 -8.51 7.41 10.62
N PHE A 169 -7.96 6.82 11.70
CA PHE A 169 -6.53 6.56 11.83
C PHE A 169 -6.00 5.70 10.67
N ASN A 170 -6.65 4.59 10.34
CA ASN A 170 -6.21 3.71 9.27
C ASN A 170 -6.20 4.39 7.89
N ILE A 171 -7.14 5.30 7.64
CA ILE A 171 -7.18 6.07 6.39
C ILE A 171 -6.01 7.06 6.32
N PHE A 172 -5.67 7.72 7.42
CA PHE A 172 -4.46 8.57 7.47
C PHE A 172 -3.17 7.76 7.38
N GLU A 173 -3.12 6.57 7.98
CA GLU A 173 -1.97 5.66 7.84
C GLU A 173 -1.78 5.18 6.39
N LEU A 174 -2.86 4.88 5.66
CA LEU A 174 -2.77 4.62 4.22
C LEU A 174 -2.22 5.84 3.47
N ARG A 175 -2.70 7.04 3.79
CA ARG A 175 -2.17 8.26 3.16
C ARG A 175 -0.67 8.42 3.41
N SER A 176 -0.22 8.24 4.66
CA SER A 176 1.20 8.25 5.04
C SER A 176 1.99 7.13 4.36
N HIS A 177 1.40 5.95 4.20
CA HIS A 177 1.99 4.84 3.46
C HIS A 177 2.24 5.22 1.99
N ILE A 178 1.25 5.81 1.31
CA ILE A 178 1.39 6.25 -0.09
C ILE A 178 2.52 7.29 -0.23
N VAL A 179 2.63 8.24 0.70
CA VAL A 179 3.73 9.23 0.71
C VAL A 179 5.09 8.55 0.82
N ARG A 180 5.25 7.63 1.77
CA ARG A 180 6.49 6.87 1.97
C ARG A 180 6.84 6.03 0.74
N SER A 181 5.87 5.30 0.20
CA SER A 181 6.05 4.47 -1.01
C SER A 181 6.47 5.32 -2.20
N LYS A 182 5.86 6.50 -2.40
CA LYS A 182 6.24 7.43 -3.47
C LYS A 182 7.68 7.90 -3.35
N LEU A 183 8.12 8.29 -2.15
CA LEU A 183 9.51 8.69 -1.93
C LEU A 183 10.47 7.53 -2.20
N SER A 184 10.18 6.34 -1.66
CA SER A 184 11.00 5.14 -1.90
C SER A 184 11.12 4.81 -3.38
N ASP A 185 10.03 4.93 -4.15
CA ASP A 185 10.05 4.74 -5.59
C ASP A 185 10.87 5.81 -6.33
N MET A 186 10.78 7.07 -5.90
CA MET A 186 11.56 8.17 -6.48
C MET A 186 13.07 8.00 -6.24
N GLU A 187 13.48 7.68 -5.00
CA GLU A 187 14.88 7.44 -4.67
C GLU A 187 15.40 6.19 -5.38
N ARG A 188 14.62 5.10 -5.43
CA ARG A 188 14.97 3.91 -6.20
C ARG A 188 15.19 4.23 -7.68
N ALA A 189 14.27 4.97 -8.31
CA ALA A 189 14.40 5.33 -9.72
C ALA A 189 15.64 6.20 -9.98
N LYS A 190 15.95 7.11 -9.05
CA LYS A 190 17.16 7.93 -9.09
C LYS A 190 18.42 7.06 -8.98
N ASP A 191 18.51 6.20 -7.98
CA ASP A 191 19.65 5.31 -7.77
C ASP A 191 19.91 4.43 -9.00
N ILE A 192 18.84 3.88 -9.60
CA ILE A 192 18.93 3.08 -10.83
C ILE A 192 19.42 3.93 -12.01
N SER A 193 18.95 5.18 -12.14
CA SER A 193 19.38 6.08 -13.23
C SER A 193 20.84 6.53 -13.13
N GLU A 194 21.41 6.49 -11.93
CA GLU A 194 22.81 6.86 -11.64
C GLU A 194 23.78 5.66 -11.65
N LEU A 195 23.30 4.48 -12.05
CA LEU A 195 24.14 3.29 -12.19
C LEU A 195 25.14 3.46 -13.33
N ASP A 196 26.34 2.96 -13.08
CA ASP A 196 27.45 2.86 -14.02
C ASP A 196 28.14 1.50 -13.82
N GLU A 197 29.18 1.22 -14.60
CA GLU A 197 29.91 -0.06 -14.53
C GLU A 197 30.63 -0.32 -13.19
N THR A 198 30.69 0.69 -12.31
CA THR A 198 31.30 0.58 -10.98
C THR A 198 30.29 0.39 -9.86
N LYS A 199 28.99 0.50 -10.15
CA LYS A 199 27.91 0.43 -9.18
C LYS A 199 26.92 -0.70 -9.50
N ALA A 200 26.26 -1.18 -8.46
CA ALA A 200 25.14 -2.09 -8.59
C ALA A 200 24.06 -1.73 -7.56
N TYR A 201 22.80 -1.80 -7.98
CA TYR A 201 21.64 -1.67 -7.11
C TYR A 201 21.18 -3.07 -6.70
N ILE A 202 21.08 -3.33 -5.40
CA ILE A 202 20.75 -4.66 -4.87
C ILE A 202 19.47 -4.56 -4.05
N THR A 203 18.43 -5.28 -4.48
CA THR A 203 17.23 -5.51 -3.70
C THR A 203 17.29 -6.90 -3.08
N LEU A 204 17.11 -6.99 -1.77
CA LEU A 204 17.08 -8.25 -1.03
C LEU A 204 15.67 -8.45 -0.47
N ASP A 205 15.07 -9.60 -0.73
CA ASP A 205 13.78 -9.94 -0.17
C ASP A 205 13.73 -11.38 0.35
N TRP A 206 13.02 -11.56 1.46
CA TRP A 206 12.72 -12.88 2.01
C TRP A 206 11.46 -13.43 1.37
N ALA A 207 11.63 -14.45 0.56
CA ALA A 207 10.50 -15.06 -0.10
C ALA A 207 9.68 -15.91 0.89
N HIS A 208 8.38 -16.07 0.58
CA HIS A 208 7.53 -17.01 1.28
C HIS A 208 8.15 -18.41 1.26
N LYS A 209 8.19 -19.05 2.43
CA LYS A 209 8.80 -20.37 2.60
C LYS A 209 8.33 -21.35 1.52
N LEU A 210 9.28 -21.97 0.85
CA LEU A 210 9.00 -22.99 -0.15
C LEU A 210 8.58 -24.25 0.61
N LEU A 211 7.38 -24.77 0.33
CA LEU A 211 6.94 -26.06 0.83
C LEU A 211 7.16 -27.10 -0.26
N PRO A 212 8.24 -27.91 -0.21
CA PRO A 212 8.48 -28.91 -1.24
C PRO A 212 7.37 -29.96 -1.17
N THR A 213 6.65 -30.17 -2.27
CA THR A 213 5.63 -31.21 -2.39
C THR A 213 6.18 -32.36 -3.23
N LYS A 214 6.23 -33.57 -2.66
CA LYS A 214 6.48 -34.81 -3.42
C LYS A 214 5.18 -35.26 -4.09
N TYR A 215 5.30 -35.99 -5.20
CA TYR A 215 4.16 -36.57 -5.94
C TYR A 215 3.27 -37.48 -5.06
N ARG A 216 3.85 -38.13 -4.05
CA ARG A 216 3.13 -38.85 -2.99
C ARG A 216 3.77 -38.55 -1.65
N GLU A 217 2.95 -38.14 -0.70
CA GLU A 217 3.35 -37.85 0.67
C GLU A 217 2.40 -38.53 1.63
N THR A 218 2.94 -39.10 2.70
CA THR A 218 2.09 -39.65 3.76
C THR A 218 1.52 -38.49 4.58
N GLN A 219 0.36 -38.71 5.22
CA GLN A 219 -0.24 -37.70 6.10
C GLN A 219 0.73 -37.25 7.22
N LYS A 220 1.59 -38.17 7.68
CA LYS A 220 2.64 -37.89 8.68
C LYS A 220 3.76 -37.02 8.13
N ASP A 221 4.14 -37.20 6.86
CA ASP A 221 5.17 -36.38 6.21
C ASP A 221 4.66 -34.99 5.84
N PHE A 222 3.34 -34.85 5.65
CA PHE A 222 2.68 -33.57 5.37
C PHE A 222 2.45 -32.75 6.65
N PHE A 223 1.99 -33.39 7.72
CA PHE A 223 1.67 -32.73 8.98
C PHE A 223 2.93 -32.30 9.72
N GLY A 224 3.17 -30.99 9.82
CA GLY A 224 4.34 -30.43 10.50
C GLY A 224 5.53 -30.13 9.58
N LYS A 225 5.32 -30.02 8.26
CA LYS A 225 6.35 -29.52 7.36
C LYS A 225 6.69 -28.08 7.65
N ASP A 226 7.95 -27.87 8.03
CA ASP A 226 8.56 -26.55 8.00
C ASP A 226 9.03 -26.27 6.58
N GLY A 227 8.47 -25.23 5.95
CA GLY A 227 8.93 -24.80 4.64
C GLY A 227 10.38 -24.32 4.67
N MET A 228 11.07 -24.48 3.55
CA MET A 228 12.45 -24.03 3.35
C MET A 228 12.46 -22.51 3.22
N SER A 229 13.26 -21.87 4.06
CA SER A 229 13.56 -20.44 3.90
C SER A 229 14.54 -20.24 2.77
N TYR A 230 14.24 -19.25 1.94
CA TYR A 230 15.15 -18.75 0.93
C TYR A 230 14.96 -17.23 0.84
N HIS A 231 16.02 -16.54 0.42
CA HIS A 231 15.94 -15.14 0.07
C HIS A 231 16.37 -14.98 -1.40
N ILE A 232 15.84 -13.93 -2.03
CA ILE A 232 16.13 -13.58 -3.40
C ILE A 232 16.93 -12.28 -3.36
N SER A 233 18.08 -12.29 -4.04
CA SER A 233 18.90 -11.11 -4.26
C SER A 233 18.75 -10.71 -5.73
N HIS A 234 18.08 -9.60 -5.98
CA HIS A 234 17.98 -9.01 -7.31
C HIS A 234 19.03 -7.91 -7.44
N VAL A 235 19.90 -8.01 -8.44
CA VAL A 235 21.04 -7.13 -8.64
C VAL A 235 20.92 -6.50 -10.02
N GLN A 236 20.89 -5.18 -10.08
CA GLN A 236 20.83 -4.41 -11.31
C GLN A 236 22.14 -3.64 -11.48
N THR A 237 22.75 -3.69 -12.65
CA THR A 237 24.04 -3.04 -12.93
C THR A 237 24.17 -2.68 -14.40
N VAL A 238 25.20 -1.91 -14.74
CA VAL A 238 25.57 -1.61 -16.13
C VAL A 238 26.84 -2.38 -16.45
N LYS A 239 26.90 -3.03 -17.61
CA LYS A 239 28.10 -3.72 -18.07
C LYS A 239 28.22 -3.58 -19.57
N ASP A 240 29.39 -3.16 -20.04
CA ASP A 240 29.67 -2.92 -21.45
C ASP A 240 28.67 -1.92 -22.08
N GLY A 241 28.20 -0.96 -21.29
CA GLY A 241 27.17 0.02 -21.66
C GLY A 241 25.71 -0.47 -21.60
N ASP A 242 25.47 -1.76 -21.35
CA ASP A 242 24.12 -2.33 -21.29
C ASP A 242 23.63 -2.50 -19.85
N PHE A 243 22.33 -2.27 -19.63
CA PHE A 243 21.68 -2.53 -18.35
C PHE A 243 21.43 -4.04 -18.18
N ILE A 244 21.88 -4.62 -17.07
CA ILE A 244 21.80 -6.05 -16.80
C ILE A 244 21.18 -6.30 -15.42
N ASP A 245 20.22 -7.22 -15.41
CA ASP A 245 19.58 -7.74 -14.20
C ASP A 245 20.04 -9.17 -13.90
N TYR A 246 20.52 -9.40 -12.68
CA TYR A 246 20.83 -10.72 -12.12
C TYR A 246 19.85 -11.04 -10.99
N SER A 247 19.41 -12.30 -10.92
CA SER A 247 18.61 -12.78 -9.79
C SER A 247 19.27 -14.01 -9.20
N PHE A 248 19.62 -13.92 -7.92
CA PHE A 248 20.24 -15.00 -7.16
C PHE A 248 19.24 -15.52 -6.13
N VAL A 249 19.08 -16.85 -6.07
CA VAL A 249 18.22 -17.50 -5.09
C VAL A 249 19.12 -18.22 -4.08
N HIS A 250 19.01 -17.83 -2.82
CA HIS A 250 19.81 -18.38 -1.74
C HIS A 250 18.94 -19.21 -0.81
N ILE A 251 19.13 -20.53 -0.84
CA ILE A 251 18.47 -21.47 0.06
C ILE A 251 19.26 -21.52 1.37
N ILE A 252 18.59 -21.30 2.50
CA ILE A 252 19.24 -21.31 3.81
C ILE A 252 18.89 -22.61 4.52
N GLU A 253 19.90 -23.46 4.69
CA GLU A 253 19.79 -24.68 5.46
C GLU A 253 19.90 -24.33 6.96
N ASN A 254 18.82 -24.58 7.73
CA ASN A 254 18.71 -24.44 9.20
C ASN A 254 18.26 -23.08 9.80
N ASN A 255 17.17 -22.49 9.31
CA ASN A 255 16.55 -21.37 10.02
C ASN A 255 15.64 -21.83 11.17
N LYS A 256 16.16 -21.80 12.41
CA LYS A 256 15.33 -21.72 13.60
C LYS A 256 14.67 -20.34 13.62
N GLN A 257 13.34 -20.31 13.58
CA GLN A 257 12.57 -19.08 13.65
C GLN A 257 12.85 -18.37 14.99
N VAL A 258 13.42 -17.17 14.96
CA VAL A 258 13.29 -16.24 16.08
C VAL A 258 11.83 -15.79 16.05
N LYS A 259 11.04 -16.29 17.00
CA LYS A 259 9.68 -15.79 17.21
C LYS A 259 9.84 -14.39 17.82
N PHE A 260 9.40 -13.37 17.09
CA PHE A 260 9.15 -12.05 17.65
C PHE A 260 7.84 -12.09 18.45
#